data_AF-A0A2M7TJ47-F1
#
_entry.id   AF-A0A2M7TJ47-F1
#
_cell.length_a   1.000
_cell.length_b   1.000
_cell.length_c   1.000
_cell.angle_alpha   90.00
_cell.angle_beta   90.00
_cell.angle_gamma   90.00
#
_symmetry.space_group_name_H-M   'P 1'
#
loop_
_entity.id
_entity.type
_entity.pdbx_description
1 polymer ?
#
loop_
_entity_poly.entity_id
_entity_poly.type
_entity_poly.pdbx_seq_one_letter_code
_entity_poly.pdbx_strand_id
1 'polypeptide(L)'
;MSPEKINRRLSTHRFDISERAFENLASIKQVLAEYQQNHPEVIGMTMYGSQTKGLDTDWSDFDAYIFVNDTTDHHKNPNDGPKRIEPKGHDPTYDEINSTIVPAFRALVEDQLHISPDKTKHIRARVLSHERINTEINDLETYCLAREAYFNGEQNTYLYVPETSLDLLFHLQLSNGLDQYRAYILNQLKDRGDLGDSMWNLIQMGTQIMEESGRMRAEDYLYPKTVDEAIRRYLPSLLQPSQTPKAGAKEIVSIPSETNETDEKQLRILRESLDGY
;
A
#
# COMPACT_ATOMS: atom_id res chain seq x y z
N MET A 1 -13.09 15.73 -35.68
CA MET A 1 -12.08 16.10 -34.65
C MET A 1 -10.89 15.20 -34.89
N SER A 2 -9.66 15.69 -35.01
CA SER A 2 -8.53 14.80 -35.34
C SER A 2 -8.29 13.80 -34.20
N PRO A 3 -7.87 12.55 -34.48
CA PRO A 3 -7.44 11.59 -33.44
C PRO A 3 -6.38 12.18 -32.49
N GLU A 4 -5.47 13.01 -32.99
CA GLU A 4 -4.49 13.78 -32.18
C GLU A 4 -5.11 14.86 -31.28
N LYS A 5 -6.33 15.31 -31.56
CA LYS A 5 -7.09 16.20 -30.66
C LYS A 5 -7.94 15.42 -29.66
N ILE A 6 -8.00 14.08 -29.78
CA ILE A 6 -8.49 13.12 -28.78
C ILE A 6 -7.39 12.74 -27.77
N ASN A 7 -6.12 13.12 -28.00
CA ASN A 7 -5.16 13.43 -26.91
C ASN A 7 -5.58 14.68 -26.08
N ARG A 8 -6.75 15.27 -26.39
CA ARG A 8 -7.74 15.64 -25.36
C ARG A 8 -7.64 14.62 -24.21
N ARG A 9 -7.29 15.01 -23.00
CA ARG A 9 -7.49 16.35 -22.48
C ARG A 9 -6.89 16.29 -21.09
N LEU A 10 -5.58 16.51 -21.00
CA LEU A 10 -4.87 16.50 -19.72
C LEU A 10 -4.81 15.06 -19.17
N SER A 11 -3.65 14.61 -18.76
CA SER A 11 -3.48 13.44 -17.89
C SER A 11 -4.17 13.71 -16.56
N THR A 12 -5.52 13.77 -16.53
CA THR A 12 -6.34 14.01 -15.33
C THR A 12 -6.15 12.96 -14.24
N HIS A 13 -5.30 11.97 -14.50
CA HIS A 13 -4.94 10.90 -13.62
C HIS A 13 -3.43 10.96 -13.42
N ARG A 14 -3.02 10.97 -12.15
CA ARG A 14 -1.63 10.88 -11.69
C ARG A 14 -0.79 9.78 -12.38
N PHE A 15 -1.43 8.76 -12.93
CA PHE A 15 -0.81 7.70 -13.70
C PHE A 15 -1.33 7.74 -15.14
N ASP A 16 -0.41 7.78 -16.10
CA ASP A 16 -0.69 7.76 -17.55
C ASP A 16 -0.09 6.48 -18.12
N ILE A 17 -0.81 5.38 -18.05
CA ILE A 17 -0.26 4.03 -18.27
C ILE A 17 -0.38 3.69 -19.76
N SER A 18 0.74 3.37 -20.43
CA SER A 18 0.74 2.88 -21.81
C SER A 18 0.05 1.50 -21.90
N GLU A 19 -0.44 1.10 -23.07
CA GLU A 19 -1.04 -0.25 -23.26
C GLU A 19 -0.06 -1.36 -22.84
N ARG A 20 1.20 -1.20 -23.22
CA ARG A 20 2.29 -2.10 -22.82
C ARG A 20 2.49 -2.13 -21.30
N ALA A 21 2.59 -0.96 -20.67
CA ALA A 21 2.74 -0.88 -19.22
C ALA A 21 1.53 -1.51 -18.52
N PHE A 22 0.32 -1.36 -19.07
CA PHE A 22 -0.88 -1.99 -18.54
C PHE A 22 -0.78 -3.52 -18.55
N GLU A 23 -0.32 -4.13 -19.64
CA GLU A 23 -0.08 -5.57 -19.73
C GLU A 23 0.98 -6.05 -18.72
N ASN A 24 2.08 -5.31 -18.58
CA ASN A 24 3.12 -5.60 -17.59
C ASN A 24 2.55 -5.54 -16.16
N LEU A 25 1.78 -4.50 -15.85
CA LEU A 25 1.16 -4.32 -14.53
C LEU A 25 0.14 -5.42 -14.24
N ALA A 26 -0.66 -5.82 -15.23
CA ALA A 26 -1.61 -6.93 -15.09
C ALA A 26 -0.89 -8.25 -14.78
N SER A 27 0.22 -8.50 -15.46
CA SER A 27 1.03 -9.70 -15.27
C SER A 27 1.73 -9.71 -13.90
N ILE A 28 2.32 -8.59 -13.47
CA ILE A 28 2.90 -8.45 -12.12
C ILE A 28 1.84 -8.61 -11.05
N LYS A 29 0.64 -8.06 -11.26
CA LYS A 29 -0.48 -8.21 -10.33
C LYS A 29 -0.90 -9.68 -10.17
N GLN A 30 -0.86 -10.46 -11.24
CA GLN A 30 -1.11 -11.90 -11.17
C GLN A 30 0.00 -12.62 -10.39
N VAL A 31 1.27 -12.33 -10.68
CA VAL A 31 2.42 -12.90 -9.94
C VAL A 31 2.32 -12.56 -8.44
N LEU A 32 1.98 -11.31 -8.10
CA LEU A 32 1.76 -10.88 -6.72
C LEU A 32 0.63 -11.69 -6.07
N ALA A 33 -0.50 -11.86 -6.75
CA ALA A 33 -1.62 -12.61 -6.20
C ALA A 33 -1.26 -14.09 -5.93
N GLU A 34 -0.48 -14.73 -6.80
CA GLU A 34 0.05 -16.08 -6.57
C GLU A 34 1.04 -16.12 -5.41
N TYR A 35 1.97 -15.17 -5.36
CA TYR A 35 2.96 -15.08 -4.30
C TYR A 35 2.30 -14.92 -2.93
N GLN A 36 1.25 -14.08 -2.83
CA GLN A 36 0.48 -13.87 -1.61
C GLN A 36 -0.25 -15.12 -1.10
N GLN A 37 -0.52 -16.12 -1.95
CA GLN A 37 -1.12 -17.39 -1.50
C GLN A 37 -0.16 -18.20 -0.63
N ASN A 38 1.14 -18.12 -0.91
CA ASN A 38 2.19 -18.81 -0.16
C ASN A 38 2.87 -17.91 0.88
N HIS A 39 2.68 -16.60 0.76
CA HIS A 39 3.25 -15.57 1.64
C HIS A 39 2.16 -14.58 2.11
N PRO A 40 1.23 -15.01 2.98
CA PRO A 40 0.11 -14.17 3.43
C PRO A 40 0.56 -12.93 4.23
N GLU A 41 1.79 -12.90 4.74
CA GLU A 41 2.42 -11.73 5.32
C GLU A 41 2.63 -10.60 4.29
N VAL A 42 2.73 -10.91 3.00
CA VAL A 42 2.81 -9.92 1.93
C VAL A 42 1.42 -9.34 1.70
N ILE A 43 1.22 -8.10 2.12
CA ILE A 43 -0.09 -7.43 2.08
C ILE A 43 -0.32 -6.65 0.79
N GLY A 44 0.75 -6.23 0.11
CA GLY A 44 0.59 -5.65 -1.21
C GLY A 44 1.84 -5.07 -1.80
N MET A 45 1.66 -4.33 -2.89
CA MET A 45 2.76 -3.76 -3.65
C MET A 45 2.35 -2.41 -4.22
N THR A 46 3.28 -1.47 -4.21
CA THR A 46 3.18 -0.25 -5.00
C THR A 46 4.28 -0.18 -6.06
N MET A 47 3.98 0.48 -7.16
CA MET A 47 4.92 0.75 -8.25
C MET A 47 5.01 2.25 -8.53
N TYR A 48 6.17 2.70 -8.97
CA TYR A 48 6.44 4.06 -9.40
C TYR A 48 7.34 4.03 -10.65
N GLY A 49 7.89 5.19 -11.04
CA GLY A 49 8.82 5.26 -12.16
C GLY A 49 8.14 5.12 -13.53
N SER A 50 8.94 4.75 -14.54
CA SER A 50 8.55 4.87 -15.96
C SER A 50 7.30 4.05 -16.34
N GLN A 51 7.10 2.88 -15.74
CA GLN A 51 5.94 2.00 -15.97
C GLN A 51 4.61 2.64 -15.54
N THR A 52 4.63 3.50 -14.53
CA THR A 52 3.42 4.18 -14.04
C THR A 52 3.07 5.46 -14.80
N LYS A 53 3.96 5.86 -15.72
CA LYS A 53 3.90 7.12 -16.47
C LYS A 53 3.80 6.92 -17.98
N GLY A 54 3.74 5.66 -18.44
CA GLY A 54 3.64 5.36 -19.87
C GLY A 54 4.88 5.80 -20.64
N LEU A 55 5.99 5.99 -19.92
CA LEU A 55 7.32 6.31 -20.46
C LEU A 55 8.19 5.05 -20.49
N ASP A 56 7.58 3.87 -20.37
CA ASP A 56 8.28 2.61 -20.36
C ASP A 56 8.87 2.28 -21.73
N THR A 57 10.03 1.65 -21.70
CA THR A 57 10.76 1.19 -22.88
C THR A 57 11.18 -0.26 -22.69
N ASP A 58 11.71 -0.91 -23.73
CA ASP A 58 12.34 -2.23 -23.62
C ASP A 58 13.48 -2.28 -22.59
N TRP A 59 13.99 -1.12 -22.15
CA TRP A 59 15.07 -0.98 -21.18
C TRP A 59 14.60 -0.62 -19.78
N SER A 60 13.34 -0.18 -19.61
CA SER A 60 12.76 0.17 -18.32
C SER A 60 12.68 -1.00 -17.35
N ASP A 61 13.20 -0.81 -16.15
CA ASP A 61 13.09 -1.71 -15.00
C ASP A 61 11.75 -1.51 -14.25
N PHE A 62 11.57 -2.31 -13.19
CA PHE A 62 10.47 -2.27 -12.26
C PHE A 62 10.90 -1.63 -10.95
N ASP A 63 10.46 -0.38 -10.78
CA ASP A 63 10.55 0.39 -9.56
C ASP A 63 9.35 0.10 -8.66
N ALA A 64 9.55 -0.64 -7.58
CA ALA A 64 8.45 -1.09 -6.74
C ALA A 64 8.82 -1.36 -5.28
N TYR A 65 7.80 -1.28 -4.42
CA TYR A 65 7.86 -1.71 -3.03
C TYR A 65 6.82 -2.78 -2.75
N ILE A 66 7.26 -3.93 -2.26
CA ILE A 66 6.43 -4.95 -1.63
C ILE A 66 6.27 -4.57 -0.17
N PHE A 67 5.07 -4.66 0.37
CA PHE A 67 4.79 -4.41 1.77
C PHE A 67 4.47 -5.72 2.45
N VAL A 68 5.17 -5.94 3.56
CA VAL A 68 4.99 -7.08 4.44
C VAL A 68 4.37 -6.56 5.73
N ASN A 69 3.25 -7.15 6.14
CA ASN A 69 2.68 -6.89 7.43
C ASN A 69 3.60 -7.46 8.49
N ASP A 70 3.96 -6.63 9.47
CA ASP A 70 4.62 -7.07 10.67
C ASP A 70 3.61 -7.86 11.52
N THR A 71 3.39 -9.11 11.15
CA THR A 71 2.62 -10.07 11.95
C THR A 71 3.47 -10.61 13.10
N THR A 72 4.73 -10.18 13.23
CA THR A 72 5.62 -10.64 14.28
C THR A 72 5.24 -10.01 15.63
N ASP A 73 4.25 -10.63 16.28
CA ASP A 73 4.32 -10.87 17.72
C ASP A 73 5.55 -11.74 18.10
N HIS A 74 6.27 -12.27 17.09
CA HIS A 74 7.37 -13.23 17.22
C HIS A 74 8.65 -12.72 17.91
N HIS A 75 8.78 -11.45 18.29
CA HIS A 75 9.97 -10.96 19.00
C HIS A 75 9.73 -10.06 20.21
N LYS A 76 8.50 -9.93 20.71
CA LYS A 76 8.28 -9.36 22.04
C LYS A 76 8.52 -10.43 23.10
N ASN A 77 9.79 -10.80 23.30
CA ASN A 77 10.16 -11.36 24.60
C ASN A 77 9.79 -10.28 25.62
N PRO A 78 8.88 -10.52 26.58
CA PRO A 78 8.46 -9.48 27.52
C PRO A 78 9.61 -8.93 28.39
N ASN A 79 10.78 -9.59 28.35
CA ASN A 79 12.02 -9.13 28.97
C ASN A 79 12.91 -8.26 28.07
N ASP A 80 12.67 -8.25 26.75
CA ASP A 80 13.27 -7.27 25.86
C ASP A 80 12.55 -5.97 26.13
N GLY A 81 13.14 -5.11 26.98
CA GLY A 81 12.66 -3.74 27.18
C GLY A 81 12.48 -3.02 25.83
N PRO A 82 11.81 -1.85 25.80
CA PRO A 82 11.52 -1.15 24.55
C PRO A 82 12.79 -1.06 23.70
N LYS A 83 12.85 -1.84 22.61
CA LYS A 83 13.99 -1.82 21.71
C LYS A 83 14.03 -0.43 21.12
N ARG A 84 15.08 0.31 21.46
CA ARG A 84 15.34 1.61 20.88
C ARG A 84 15.48 1.39 19.37
N ILE A 85 14.48 1.82 18.61
CA ILE A 85 14.58 1.92 17.15
C ILE A 85 15.76 2.86 16.92
N GLU A 86 16.87 2.33 16.41
CA GLU A 86 18.06 3.16 16.23
C GLU A 86 17.72 4.27 15.22
N PRO A 87 18.06 5.54 15.48
CA PRO A 87 17.69 6.67 14.62
C PRO A 87 18.30 6.64 13.22
N LYS A 88 19.06 5.59 12.86
CA LYS A 88 19.80 5.48 11.60
C LYS A 88 19.80 4.05 11.06
N GLY A 89 18.85 3.77 10.18
CA GLY A 89 19.13 3.11 8.91
C GLY A 89 19.33 1.60 8.88
N HIS A 90 19.27 0.91 10.01
CA HIS A 90 19.33 -0.56 9.99
C HIS A 90 18.26 -1.16 10.88
N ASP A 91 17.12 -1.44 10.26
CA ASP A 91 16.09 -2.26 10.84
C ASP A 91 16.41 -3.72 10.50
N PRO A 92 16.81 -4.58 11.45
CA PRO A 92 17.18 -5.96 11.16
C PRO A 92 16.05 -6.75 10.48
N THR A 93 14.80 -6.39 10.79
CA THR A 93 13.59 -6.92 10.15
C THR A 93 13.58 -6.63 8.65
N TYR A 94 14.05 -5.45 8.28
CA TYR A 94 14.17 -5.03 6.89
C TYR A 94 15.19 -5.88 6.14
N ASP A 95 16.33 -6.17 6.75
CA ASP A 95 17.38 -7.00 6.17
C ASP A 95 16.96 -8.45 5.99
N GLU A 96 16.28 -9.02 6.99
CA GLU A 96 15.74 -10.37 6.92
C GLU A 96 14.71 -10.49 5.79
N ILE A 97 13.77 -9.55 5.69
CA ILE A 97 12.74 -9.57 4.64
C ILE A 97 13.37 -9.31 3.26
N ASN A 98 14.33 -8.39 3.14
CA ASN A 98 15.02 -8.15 1.86
C ASN A 98 15.96 -9.29 1.45
N SER A 99 16.38 -10.16 2.37
CA SER A 99 17.19 -11.35 2.05
C SER A 99 16.37 -12.60 1.77
N THR A 100 15.10 -12.64 2.15
CA THR A 100 14.21 -13.81 1.98
C THR A 100 13.08 -13.55 0.98
N ILE A 101 12.17 -12.61 1.30
CA ILE A 101 10.95 -12.32 0.52
C ILE A 101 11.30 -11.71 -0.83
N VAL A 102 12.16 -10.69 -0.86
CA VAL A 102 12.45 -9.96 -2.11
C VAL A 102 13.12 -10.85 -3.17
N PRO A 103 14.17 -11.64 -2.88
CA PRO A 103 14.79 -12.49 -3.88
C PRO A 103 13.83 -13.55 -4.42
N ALA A 104 13.00 -14.15 -3.55
CA ALA A 104 12.01 -15.14 -3.96
C ALA A 104 10.94 -14.53 -4.89
N PHE A 105 10.41 -13.36 -4.53
CA PHE A 105 9.44 -12.66 -5.38
C PHE A 105 10.05 -12.25 -6.74
N ARG A 106 11.27 -11.70 -6.74
CA ARG A 106 11.95 -11.32 -7.98
C ARG A 106 12.16 -12.51 -8.90
N ALA A 107 12.64 -13.63 -8.36
CA ALA A 107 12.83 -14.85 -9.14
C ALA A 107 11.51 -15.34 -9.76
N LEU A 108 10.40 -15.25 -9.04
CA LEU A 108 9.07 -15.60 -9.56
C LEU A 108 8.63 -14.67 -10.70
N VAL A 109 8.81 -13.35 -10.54
CA VAL A 109 8.51 -12.36 -11.60
C VAL A 109 9.39 -12.59 -12.82
N GLU A 110 10.69 -12.85 -12.63
CA GLU A 110 11.65 -13.13 -13.70
C GLU A 110 11.28 -14.37 -14.51
N ASP A 111 10.93 -15.46 -13.81
CA ASP A 111 10.53 -16.73 -14.42
C ASP A 111 9.23 -16.58 -15.22
N GLN A 112 8.17 -16.06 -14.59
CA GLN A 112 6.84 -15.98 -15.20
C GLN A 112 6.75 -14.96 -16.35
N LEU A 113 7.50 -13.85 -16.27
CA LEU A 113 7.50 -12.81 -17.31
C LEU A 113 8.64 -12.98 -18.32
N HIS A 114 9.51 -13.97 -18.14
CA HIS A 114 10.69 -14.22 -18.97
C HIS A 114 11.58 -12.97 -19.15
N ILE A 115 11.83 -12.25 -18.06
CA ILE A 115 12.63 -11.02 -18.03
C ILE A 115 13.97 -11.24 -17.32
N SER A 116 14.93 -10.33 -17.55
CA SER A 116 16.24 -10.41 -16.89
C SER A 116 16.20 -9.89 -15.44
N PRO A 117 17.11 -10.36 -14.56
CA PRO A 117 17.24 -9.85 -13.19
C PRO A 117 17.50 -8.34 -13.10
N ASP A 118 18.10 -7.74 -14.13
CA ASP A 118 18.30 -6.29 -14.19
C ASP A 118 16.99 -5.50 -14.15
N LYS A 119 15.89 -6.09 -14.61
CA LYS A 119 14.55 -5.49 -14.61
C LYS A 119 13.92 -5.45 -13.22
N THR A 120 14.25 -6.39 -12.35
CA THR A 120 13.61 -6.54 -11.03
C THR A 120 14.49 -6.03 -9.90
N LYS A 121 15.74 -5.65 -10.19
CA LYS A 121 16.73 -5.22 -9.20
C LYS A 121 16.33 -4.01 -8.37
N HIS A 122 15.28 -3.28 -8.74
CA HIS A 122 14.73 -2.13 -8.01
C HIS A 122 13.47 -2.44 -7.18
N ILE A 123 12.96 -3.67 -7.24
CA ILE A 123 11.90 -4.14 -6.32
C ILE A 123 12.49 -4.24 -4.91
N ARG A 124 11.91 -3.56 -3.92
CA ARG A 124 12.33 -3.60 -2.51
C ARG A 124 11.18 -4.06 -1.62
N ALA A 125 11.45 -4.44 -0.38
CA ALA A 125 10.41 -4.64 0.61
C ALA A 125 10.33 -3.49 1.62
N ARG A 126 9.19 -3.34 2.28
CA ARG A 126 8.94 -2.48 3.45
C ARG A 126 8.09 -3.25 4.45
N VAL A 127 8.39 -3.05 5.73
CA VAL A 127 7.62 -3.64 6.84
C VAL A 127 6.60 -2.61 7.31
N LEU A 128 5.34 -3.00 7.40
CA LEU A 128 4.27 -2.15 7.93
C LEU A 128 3.70 -2.70 9.21
N SER A 129 3.52 -1.81 10.18
CA SER A 129 2.73 -2.04 11.37
C SER A 129 2.10 -0.73 11.81
N HIS A 130 1.02 -0.78 12.58
CA HIS A 130 0.49 0.45 13.19
C HIS A 130 1.51 1.12 14.11
N GLU A 131 2.35 0.34 14.80
CA GLU A 131 3.41 0.86 15.68
C GLU A 131 4.44 1.68 14.89
N ARG A 132 4.91 1.15 13.75
CA ARG A 132 5.83 1.86 12.85
C ARG A 132 5.19 3.10 12.24
N ILE A 133 3.96 2.97 11.75
CA ILE A 133 3.23 4.11 11.20
C ILE A 133 3.06 5.22 12.25
N ASN A 134 2.70 4.86 13.48
CA ASN A 134 2.57 5.84 14.57
C ASN A 134 3.90 6.52 14.88
N THR A 135 5.00 5.79 14.84
CA THR A 135 6.34 6.35 15.04
C THR A 135 6.66 7.39 13.97
N GLU A 136 6.48 7.05 12.70
CA GLU A 136 6.72 7.97 11.59
C GLU A 136 5.76 9.20 11.62
N ILE A 137 4.49 9.00 12.00
CA ILE A 137 3.54 10.10 12.19
C ILE A 137 4.00 11.04 13.31
N ASN A 138 4.46 10.51 14.44
CA ASN A 138 4.94 11.34 15.55
C ASN A 138 6.22 12.11 15.19
N ASP A 139 7.11 11.52 14.41
CA ASP A 139 8.31 12.18 13.91
C ASP A 139 7.95 13.32 12.95
N LEU A 140 6.99 13.10 12.03
CA LEU A 140 6.46 14.13 11.15
C LEU A 140 5.77 15.26 11.92
N GLU A 141 4.97 14.92 12.93
CA GLU A 141 4.29 15.89 13.80
C GLU A 141 5.30 16.77 14.53
N THR A 142 6.32 16.16 15.13
CA THR A 142 7.42 16.87 15.80
C THR A 142 8.14 17.82 14.84
N TYR A 143 8.41 17.36 13.62
CA TYR A 143 9.04 18.19 12.59
C TYR A 143 8.16 19.37 12.17
N CYS A 144 6.86 19.15 11.92
CA CYS A 144 5.93 20.21 11.52
C CYS A 144 5.83 21.30 12.60
N LEU A 145 5.70 20.92 13.86
CA LEU A 145 5.66 21.86 15.00
C LEU A 145 6.98 22.63 15.14
N ALA A 146 8.12 21.96 15.04
CA ALA A 146 9.43 22.61 15.10
C ALA A 146 9.63 23.59 13.93
N ARG A 147 9.17 23.20 12.73
CA ARG A 147 9.22 24.03 11.52
C ARG A 147 8.39 25.30 11.70
N GLU A 148 7.17 25.20 12.23
CA GLU A 148 6.30 26.34 12.50
C GLU A 148 6.94 27.31 13.51
N ALA A 149 7.43 26.79 14.64
CA ALA A 149 8.14 27.59 15.65
C ALA A 149 9.37 28.31 15.08
N TYR A 150 10.13 27.63 14.21
CA TYR A 150 11.27 28.24 13.51
C TYR A 150 10.85 29.42 12.62
N PHE A 151 9.81 29.26 11.81
CA PHE A 151 9.33 30.34 10.92
C PHE A 151 8.68 31.50 11.68
N ASN A 152 8.15 31.26 12.89
CA ASN A 152 7.64 32.30 13.78
C ASN A 152 8.74 33.00 14.59
N GLY A 153 10.00 32.59 14.44
CA GLY A 153 11.14 33.17 15.17
C GLY A 153 11.21 32.76 16.64
N GLU A 154 10.49 31.71 17.04
CA GLU A 154 10.44 31.21 18.42
C GLU A 154 11.64 30.29 18.75
N GLN A 155 12.27 29.70 17.74
CA GLN A 155 13.46 28.86 17.89
C GLN A 155 14.50 29.13 16.81
N ASN A 156 15.78 29.00 17.18
CA ASN A 156 16.92 29.09 16.27
C ASN A 156 17.67 27.75 16.24
N THR A 157 16.95 26.70 15.84
CA THR A 157 17.46 25.32 15.78
C THR A 157 17.51 24.83 14.33
N TYR A 158 18.36 23.84 14.08
CA TYR A 158 18.45 23.18 12.78
C TYR A 158 17.25 22.24 12.60
N LEU A 159 16.49 22.42 11.53
CA LEU A 159 15.35 21.55 11.22
C LEU A 159 15.85 20.26 10.56
N TYR A 160 15.75 19.15 11.27
CA TYR A 160 15.97 17.81 10.70
C TYR A 160 14.65 17.32 10.08
N VAL A 161 14.63 17.14 8.75
CA VAL A 161 13.49 16.51 8.07
C VAL A 161 13.55 15.01 8.38
N PRO A 162 12.52 14.42 9.01
CA PRO A 162 12.52 13.00 9.30
C PRO A 162 12.48 12.20 7.99
N GLU A 163 13.27 11.12 7.94
CA GLU A 163 13.13 10.13 6.89
C GLU A 163 11.86 9.32 7.17
N THR A 164 10.85 9.46 6.31
CA THR A 164 9.61 8.68 6.37
C THR A 164 9.53 7.78 5.15
N SER A 165 8.87 6.63 5.32
CA SER A 165 8.50 5.68 4.28
C SER A 165 7.00 5.69 3.96
N LEU A 166 6.21 6.55 4.64
CA LEU A 166 4.77 6.64 4.44
C LEU A 166 4.40 7.08 3.01
N ASP A 167 5.24 7.87 2.36
CA ASP A 167 5.09 8.33 0.98
C ASP A 167 5.07 7.16 -0.02
N LEU A 168 5.81 6.09 0.26
CA LEU A 168 5.89 4.88 -0.57
C LEU A 168 4.54 4.17 -0.69
N LEU A 169 3.70 4.30 0.34
CA LEU A 169 2.37 3.70 0.37
C LEU A 169 1.43 4.36 -0.62
N PHE A 170 1.68 5.58 -1.07
CA PHE A 170 0.74 6.33 -1.90
C PHE A 170 1.03 6.22 -3.39
N HIS A 171 2.01 5.42 -3.83
CA HIS A 171 2.28 5.09 -5.24
C HIS A 171 1.18 4.22 -5.91
N LEU A 172 1.38 3.80 -7.17
CA LEU A 172 0.41 2.98 -7.90
C LEU A 172 0.27 1.61 -7.24
N GLN A 173 -0.89 1.34 -6.65
CA GLN A 173 -1.15 0.10 -5.91
C GLN A 173 -1.58 -1.03 -6.84
N LEU A 174 -1.03 -2.23 -6.63
CA LEU A 174 -1.39 -3.43 -7.41
C LEU A 174 -2.35 -4.40 -6.71
N SER A 175 -2.51 -4.30 -5.39
CA SER A 175 -3.43 -5.13 -4.59
C SER A 175 -4.12 -4.33 -3.49
N ASN A 176 -5.28 -4.76 -3.01
CA ASN A 176 -6.11 -3.97 -2.08
C ASN A 176 -5.63 -4.01 -0.61
N GLY A 177 -4.62 -4.82 -0.27
CA GLY A 177 -4.23 -5.02 1.14
C GLY A 177 -3.59 -3.80 1.81
N LEU A 178 -3.20 -2.78 1.04
CA LEU A 178 -2.67 -1.50 1.56
C LEU A 178 -3.76 -0.51 1.98
N ASP A 179 -5.02 -0.72 1.56
CA ASP A 179 -6.12 0.23 1.80
C ASP A 179 -6.33 0.48 3.30
N GLN A 180 -6.20 -0.57 4.13
CA GLN A 180 -6.33 -0.44 5.58
C GLN A 180 -5.25 0.46 6.20
N TYR A 181 -4.01 0.39 5.71
CA TYR A 181 -2.91 1.20 6.22
C TYR A 181 -3.01 2.65 5.72
N ARG A 182 -3.39 2.84 4.45
CA ARG A 182 -3.71 4.17 3.90
C ARG A 182 -4.85 4.82 4.70
N ALA A 183 -5.91 4.07 5.01
CA ALA A 183 -7.02 4.53 5.84
C ALA A 183 -6.56 4.91 7.25
N TYR A 184 -5.76 4.06 7.87
CA TYR A 184 -5.20 4.32 9.19
C TYR A 184 -4.40 5.63 9.19
N ILE A 185 -3.46 5.81 8.26
CA ILE A 185 -2.65 7.03 8.12
C ILE A 185 -3.54 8.25 7.90
N LEU A 186 -4.41 8.21 6.90
CA LEU A 186 -5.22 9.38 6.53
C LEU A 186 -6.20 9.79 7.63
N ASN A 187 -6.75 8.85 8.40
CA ASN A 187 -7.57 9.17 9.57
C ASN A 187 -6.73 9.82 10.68
N GLN A 188 -5.54 9.29 10.97
CA GLN A 188 -4.63 9.89 11.95
C GLN A 188 -4.24 11.33 11.58
N LEU A 189 -4.02 11.61 10.29
CA LEU A 189 -3.76 12.97 9.81
C LEU A 189 -5.03 13.84 9.92
N LYS A 190 -6.19 13.30 9.54
CA LYS A 190 -7.46 14.03 9.59
C LYS A 190 -7.79 14.53 10.99
N ASP A 191 -7.57 13.69 12.00
CA ASP A 191 -7.84 14.02 13.40
C ASP A 191 -6.95 15.17 13.93
N ARG A 192 -5.87 15.53 13.22
CA ARG A 192 -4.94 16.62 13.53
C ARG A 192 -5.27 17.95 12.83
N GLY A 193 -6.31 18.01 12.00
CA GLY A 193 -6.72 19.25 11.31
C GLY A 193 -5.61 19.85 10.43
N ASP A 194 -5.37 21.16 10.55
CA ASP A 194 -4.38 21.90 9.74
C ASP A 194 -2.94 21.36 9.86
N LEU A 195 -2.59 20.83 11.05
CA LEU A 195 -1.32 20.15 11.26
C LEU A 195 -1.24 18.85 10.43
N GLY A 196 -2.35 18.12 10.36
CA GLY A 196 -2.50 16.94 9.51
C GLY A 196 -2.31 17.24 8.02
N ASP A 197 -2.88 18.34 7.53
CA ASP A 197 -2.67 18.81 6.15
C ASP A 197 -1.19 19.18 5.90
N SER A 198 -0.53 19.79 6.89
CA SER A 198 0.91 20.10 6.81
C SER A 198 1.78 18.84 6.74
N MET A 199 1.44 17.81 7.51
CA MET A 199 2.10 16.50 7.47
C MET A 199 1.82 15.76 6.15
N TRP A 200 0.57 15.80 5.66
CA TRP A 200 0.19 15.23 4.37
C TRP A 200 1.00 15.83 3.22
N ASN A 201 1.21 17.15 3.22
CA ASN A 201 2.03 17.80 2.21
C ASN A 201 3.46 17.26 2.16
N LEU A 202 4.04 16.86 3.29
CA LEU A 202 5.37 16.25 3.32
C LEU A 202 5.36 14.84 2.72
N ILE A 203 4.36 14.02 3.09
CA ILE A 203 4.17 12.67 2.54
C ILE A 203 3.95 12.74 1.03
N GLN A 204 3.03 13.59 0.58
CA GLN A 204 2.73 13.78 -0.84
C GLN A 204 3.94 14.28 -1.63
N MET A 205 4.72 15.20 -1.06
CA MET A 205 5.93 15.71 -1.70
C MET A 205 6.96 14.58 -1.91
N GLY A 206 7.15 13.69 -0.93
CA GLY A 206 8.01 12.50 -1.08
C GLY A 206 7.56 11.63 -2.24
N THR A 207 6.26 11.32 -2.30
CA THR A 207 5.65 10.54 -3.37
C THR A 207 5.87 11.19 -4.74
N GLN A 208 5.69 12.51 -4.85
CA GLN A 208 5.88 13.27 -6.08
C GLN A 208 7.35 13.28 -6.52
N ILE A 209 8.28 13.52 -5.58
CA ILE A 209 9.73 13.52 -5.86
C ILE A 209 10.17 12.18 -6.46
N MET A 210 9.71 11.08 -5.89
CA MET A 210 10.05 9.73 -6.38
C MET A 210 9.45 9.47 -7.76
N GLU A 211 8.19 9.84 -7.97
CA GLU A 211 7.56 9.65 -9.26
C GLU A 211 8.25 10.49 -10.34
N GLU A 212 8.54 11.76 -10.06
CA GLU A 212 9.09 12.72 -11.04
C GLU A 212 10.61 12.68 -11.18
N SER A 213 11.27 11.66 -10.62
CA SER A 213 12.73 11.52 -10.63
C SER A 213 13.44 12.80 -10.12
N GLY A 214 12.87 13.43 -9.09
CA GLY A 214 13.34 14.67 -8.49
C GLY A 214 13.03 15.95 -9.27
N ARG A 215 12.31 15.88 -10.40
CA ARG A 215 11.94 17.07 -11.19
C ARG A 215 10.51 17.49 -10.88
N MET A 216 10.31 18.44 -9.95
CA MET A 216 8.98 19.02 -9.73
C MET A 216 8.46 19.66 -11.03
N ARG A 217 7.45 19.05 -11.65
CA ARG A 217 6.75 19.62 -12.82
C ARG A 217 5.64 20.56 -12.35
N ALA A 218 5.20 21.46 -13.23
CA ALA A 218 4.08 22.40 -12.98
C ALA A 218 2.70 21.71 -12.83
N GLU A 219 2.66 20.38 -12.73
CA GLU A 219 1.45 19.54 -12.72
C GLU A 219 1.00 19.19 -11.28
N ASP A 220 1.27 20.07 -10.31
CA ASP A 220 0.88 19.95 -8.89
C ASP A 220 -0.62 19.70 -8.66
N TYR A 221 -1.46 19.83 -9.68
CA TYR A 221 -2.90 19.55 -9.61
C TYR A 221 -3.25 18.05 -9.61
N LEU A 222 -2.29 17.16 -9.88
CA LEU A 222 -2.54 15.71 -9.96
C LEU A 222 -2.47 15.00 -8.59
N TYR A 223 -1.92 15.67 -7.59
CA TYR A 223 -1.79 15.14 -6.25
C TYR A 223 -2.81 15.78 -5.31
N PRO A 224 -3.39 15.02 -4.36
CA PRO A 224 -4.27 15.59 -3.35
C PRO A 224 -3.54 16.64 -2.51
N LYS A 225 -4.13 17.81 -2.35
CA LYS A 225 -3.53 18.94 -1.62
C LYS A 225 -3.91 18.98 -0.15
N THR A 226 -4.94 18.23 0.23
CA THR A 226 -5.43 18.10 1.60
C THR A 226 -5.69 16.64 1.94
N VAL A 227 -5.74 16.33 3.23
CA VAL A 227 -6.09 15.00 3.73
C VAL A 227 -7.48 14.57 3.22
N ASP A 228 -8.46 15.48 3.15
CA ASP A 228 -9.78 15.16 2.63
C ASP A 228 -9.79 14.88 1.12
N GLU A 229 -8.95 15.56 0.33
CA GLU A 229 -8.72 15.18 -1.07
C GLU A 229 -8.04 13.80 -1.16
N ALA A 230 -7.09 13.51 -0.27
CA ALA A 230 -6.37 12.24 -0.24
C ALA A 230 -7.31 11.07 0.07
N ILE A 231 -8.19 11.22 1.07
CA ILE A 231 -9.23 10.23 1.41
C ILE A 231 -10.14 10.00 0.19
N ARG A 232 -10.60 11.06 -0.47
CA ARG A 232 -11.39 10.96 -1.70
C ARG A 232 -10.68 10.20 -2.82
N ARG A 233 -9.37 10.38 -2.94
CA ARG A 233 -8.58 9.82 -4.03
C ARG A 233 -8.22 8.35 -3.78
N TYR A 234 -7.74 8.02 -2.59
CA TYR A 234 -7.16 6.70 -2.29
C TYR A 234 -8.14 5.74 -1.63
N LEU A 235 -9.20 6.25 -1.00
CA LEU A 235 -10.15 5.45 -0.22
C LEU A 235 -11.59 5.72 -0.66
N PRO A 236 -11.93 5.60 -1.96
CA PRO A 236 -13.27 5.91 -2.46
C PRO A 236 -14.35 5.03 -1.82
N SER A 237 -14.00 3.83 -1.36
CA SER A 237 -14.89 2.91 -0.64
C SER A 237 -15.37 3.45 0.70
N LEU A 238 -14.55 4.24 1.41
CA LEU A 238 -14.93 4.85 2.70
C LEU A 238 -15.95 6.00 2.56
N LEU A 239 -16.12 6.51 1.34
CA LEU A 239 -17.03 7.62 1.04
C LEU A 239 -18.37 7.16 0.48
N GLN A 240 -18.48 5.88 0.09
CA GLN A 240 -19.77 5.34 -0.24
C GLN A 240 -20.54 5.21 1.07
N PRO A 241 -21.68 5.91 1.25
CA PRO A 241 -22.52 5.67 2.41
C PRO A 241 -22.79 4.18 2.44
N SER A 242 -22.49 3.53 3.57
CA SER A 242 -22.71 2.10 3.76
C SER A 242 -24.04 1.80 3.11
N GLN A 243 -24.06 1.02 2.02
CA GLN A 243 -25.32 0.60 1.46
C GLN A 243 -25.94 -0.23 2.56
N THR A 244 -26.78 0.40 3.38
CA THR A 244 -27.56 -0.29 4.39
C THR A 244 -28.26 -1.35 3.57
N PRO A 245 -28.03 -2.65 3.84
CA PRO A 245 -28.65 -3.69 3.04
C PRO A 245 -30.13 -3.36 3.02
N LYS A 246 -30.67 -3.08 1.81
CA LYS A 246 -32.06 -2.66 1.67
C LYS A 246 -32.89 -3.69 2.43
N ALA A 247 -33.52 -3.26 3.52
CA ALA A 247 -34.48 -4.06 4.24
C ALA A 247 -35.58 -4.45 3.24
N GLY A 248 -35.48 -5.65 2.67
CA GLY A 248 -36.32 -6.08 1.56
C GLY A 248 -35.69 -7.01 0.52
N ALA A 249 -34.37 -7.18 0.47
CA ALA A 249 -33.78 -8.24 -0.35
C ALA A 249 -33.94 -9.60 0.34
N LYS A 250 -35.07 -10.28 0.10
CA LYS A 250 -35.19 -11.71 0.35
C LYS A 250 -34.18 -12.42 -0.55
N GLU A 251 -33.12 -12.96 0.02
CA GLU A 251 -32.32 -14.02 -0.59
C GLU A 251 -33.27 -15.18 -0.91
N ILE A 252 -33.65 -15.32 -2.17
CA ILE A 252 -34.18 -16.57 -2.70
C ILE A 252 -32.93 -17.41 -3.02
N VAL A 253 -32.46 -18.15 -2.02
CA VAL A 253 -31.53 -19.25 -2.25
C VAL A 253 -32.33 -20.37 -2.92
N SER A 254 -32.29 -20.42 -4.24
CA SER A 254 -32.68 -21.61 -4.99
C SER A 254 -31.56 -22.65 -4.85
N ILE A 255 -31.77 -23.60 -3.94
CA ILE A 255 -30.93 -24.80 -3.80
C ILE A 255 -31.25 -25.73 -4.98
N PRO A 256 -30.25 -26.20 -5.76
CA PRO A 256 -30.45 -27.32 -6.68
C PRO A 256 -30.60 -28.61 -5.86
N SER A 257 -31.74 -29.28 -6.03
CA SER A 257 -32.01 -30.59 -5.42
C SER A 257 -31.32 -31.70 -6.21
N GLU A 258 -30.13 -32.12 -5.77
CA GLU A 258 -29.63 -33.47 -6.01
C GLU A 258 -28.95 -33.99 -4.73
N THR A 259 -29.67 -34.90 -4.06
CA THR A 259 -29.26 -35.62 -2.85
C THR A 259 -28.29 -36.75 -3.21
N ASN A 260 -27.12 -36.80 -2.56
CA ASN A 260 -26.30 -38.00 -2.47
C ASN A 260 -26.59 -38.68 -1.11
N GLU A 261 -27.04 -39.93 -1.14
CA GLU A 261 -27.50 -40.77 0.00
C GLU A 261 -26.45 -41.08 1.08
N THR A 262 -25.25 -40.49 1.01
CA THR A 262 -24.12 -40.89 1.87
C THR A 262 -24.05 -40.12 3.20
N ASP A 263 -24.68 -38.94 3.29
CA ASP A 263 -24.53 -38.04 4.44
C ASP A 263 -25.57 -38.26 5.56
N GLU A 264 -26.76 -38.79 5.26
CA GLU A 264 -27.76 -39.10 6.30
C GLU A 264 -27.33 -40.25 7.22
N LYS A 265 -26.50 -41.18 6.71
CA LYS A 265 -26.00 -42.31 7.50
C LYS A 265 -24.94 -41.88 8.51
N GLN A 266 -24.18 -40.82 8.22
CA GLN A 266 -23.19 -40.26 9.15
C GLN A 266 -23.84 -39.32 10.18
N LEU A 267 -24.86 -38.56 9.78
CA LEU A 267 -25.63 -37.70 10.70
C LEU A 267 -26.49 -38.48 11.71
N ARG A 268 -26.92 -39.71 11.37
CA ARG A 268 -27.64 -40.59 12.30
C ARG A 268 -26.73 -41.16 13.40
N ILE A 269 -25.47 -41.48 13.07
CA ILE A 269 -24.48 -41.98 14.04
C ILE A 269 -24.08 -40.89 15.05
N LEU A 270 -24.07 -39.62 14.63
CA LEU A 270 -23.77 -38.48 15.51
C LEU A 270 -24.95 -38.08 16.44
N ARG A 271 -26.19 -38.40 16.07
CA ARG A 271 -27.37 -38.11 16.90
C ARG A 271 -27.62 -39.17 17.98
N GLU A 272 -27.26 -40.42 17.71
CA GLU A 272 -27.39 -41.51 18.70
C GLU A 272 -26.27 -41.49 19.76
N SER A 273 -25.20 -40.70 19.60
CA SER A 273 -24.10 -40.55 20.57
C SER A 273 -24.23 -39.39 21.56
N LEU A 274 -25.28 -38.56 21.45
CA LEU A 274 -25.44 -37.33 22.26
C LEU A 274 -26.64 -37.36 23.24
N ASP A 275 -27.46 -38.41 23.23
CA ASP A 275 -28.61 -38.57 24.15
C ASP A 275 -28.33 -39.58 25.30
N GLY A 276 -27.07 -39.68 25.71
CA GLY A 276 -26.62 -40.67 26.68
C GLY A 276 -25.79 -40.13 27.83
N TYR A 277 -26.06 -38.92 28.34
CA TYR A 277 -25.69 -38.43 29.69
C TYR A 277 -26.57 -37.24 30.10
#